data_AF-A0A2D7M0X3-F1
#
_entry.id   AF-A0A2D7M0X3-F1
#
_cell.length_a   1.000
_cell.length_b   1.000
_cell.length_c   1.000
_cell.angle_alpha   90.00
_cell.angle_beta   90.00
_cell.angle_gamma   90.00
#
_symmetry.space_group_name_H-M   'P 1'
#
loop_
_entity.id
_entity.type
_entity.pdbx_description
1 polymer ?
#
loop_
_entity_poly.entity_id
_entity_poly.type
_entity_poly.pdbx_seq_one_letter_code
_entity_poly.pdbx_strand_id
1 'polypeptide(L)'
;MSSDHVKETEHEAVTDLRQHLKKIALINHASTILSWDQETHMPSSGGGVRAEALGELAGIAHERAQHPSGGERIGRAEEAAEASGDATLKAMVREVRHDYERSLKIPVDHATESAEVNSKSIQAWQKARE
;
A
#
# COMPACT_ATOMS: atom_id res chain seq x y z
N MET A 1 -15.14 29.25 16.29
CA MET A 1 -14.61 27.96 16.78
C MET A 1 -13.34 28.24 17.57
N SER A 2 -13.17 27.65 18.76
CA SER A 2 -12.00 27.92 19.63
C SER A 2 -10.72 27.31 19.02
N SER A 3 -9.57 27.96 19.25
CA SER A 3 -8.24 27.55 18.73
C SER A 3 -7.91 26.08 19.01
N ASP A 4 -8.33 25.56 20.16
CA ASP A 4 -8.10 24.17 20.55
C ASP A 4 -8.85 23.16 19.69
N HIS A 5 -10.06 23.51 19.23
CA HIS A 5 -10.89 22.62 18.43
C HIS A 5 -10.37 22.48 16.98
N VAL A 6 -9.70 23.52 16.48
CA VAL A 6 -9.03 23.50 15.17
C VAL A 6 -7.86 22.52 15.19
N LYS A 7 -6.99 22.61 16.20
CA LYS A 7 -5.83 21.70 16.37
C LYS A 7 -6.25 20.24 16.58
N GLU A 8 -7.34 20.01 17.29
CA GLU A 8 -7.89 18.67 17.52
C GLU A 8 -8.35 18.03 16.18
N THR A 9 -9.03 18.82 15.33
CA THR A 9 -9.49 18.38 14.02
C THR A 9 -8.33 18.10 13.06
N GLU A 10 -7.29 18.95 13.07
CA GLU A 10 -6.05 18.73 12.29
C GLU A 10 -5.37 17.41 12.66
N HIS A 11 -5.24 17.15 13.97
CA HIS A 11 -4.63 15.93 14.48
C HIS A 11 -5.46 14.68 14.13
N GLU A 12 -6.79 14.78 14.16
CA GLU A 12 -7.70 13.71 13.77
C GLU A 12 -7.53 13.35 12.29
N ALA A 13 -7.51 14.34 11.39
CA ALA A 13 -7.35 14.12 9.95
C ALA A 13 -6.05 13.37 9.61
N VAL A 14 -4.93 13.79 10.21
CA VAL A 14 -3.63 13.14 10.01
C VAL A 14 -3.62 11.73 10.61
N THR A 15 -4.25 11.54 11.77
CA THR A 15 -4.35 10.23 12.42
C THR A 15 -5.17 9.26 11.57
N ASP A 16 -6.29 9.70 11.02
CA ASP A 16 -7.18 8.93 10.16
C ASP A 16 -6.47 8.50 8.86
N LEU A 17 -5.70 9.39 8.24
CA LEU A 17 -4.85 9.06 7.08
C LEU A 17 -3.80 8.00 7.45
N ARG A 18 -3.05 8.20 8.54
CA ARG A 18 -2.00 7.27 8.98
C ARG A 18 -2.56 5.87 9.26
N GLN A 19 -3.72 5.77 9.89
CA GLN A 19 -4.37 4.48 10.15
C GLN A 19 -4.76 3.76 8.85
N HIS A 20 -5.24 4.50 7.85
CA HIS A 20 -5.54 3.94 6.54
C HIS A 20 -4.27 3.41 5.85
N LEU A 21 -3.21 4.22 5.79
CA LEU A 21 -1.92 3.83 5.20
C LEU A 21 -1.29 2.63 5.93
N LYS A 22 -1.40 2.57 7.25
CA LYS A 22 -0.91 1.44 8.04
C LYS A 22 -1.55 0.12 7.62
N LYS A 23 -2.85 0.10 7.30
CA LYS A 23 -3.53 -1.13 6.85
C LYS A 23 -2.95 -1.64 5.53
N ILE A 24 -2.70 -0.75 4.57
CA ILE A 24 -2.06 -1.08 3.29
C ILE A 24 -0.64 -1.59 3.54
N ALA A 25 0.14 -0.89 4.37
CA ALA A 25 1.51 -1.27 4.70
C ALA A 25 1.61 -2.66 5.35
N LEU A 26 0.65 -3.05 6.19
CA LEU A 26 0.63 -4.37 6.82
C LEU A 26 0.37 -5.50 5.82
N ILE A 27 -0.47 -5.27 4.80
CA ILE A 27 -0.71 -6.25 3.73
C ILE A 27 0.54 -6.42 2.87
N ASN A 28 1.18 -5.29 2.52
CA ASN A 28 2.43 -5.31 1.78
C ASN A 28 3.55 -6.00 2.57
N HIS A 29 3.62 -5.76 3.89
CA HIS A 29 4.57 -6.44 4.76
C HIS A 29 4.38 -7.95 4.76
N ALA A 30 3.13 -8.45 4.87
CA ALA A 30 2.85 -9.87 4.77
C ALA A 30 3.30 -10.45 3.41
N SER A 31 3.06 -9.72 2.32
CA SER A 31 3.51 -10.09 0.98
C SER A 31 5.04 -10.17 0.87
N THR A 32 5.76 -9.25 1.52
CA THR A 32 7.23 -9.29 1.59
C THR A 32 7.74 -10.54 2.30
N ILE A 33 7.13 -10.93 3.43
CA ILE A 33 7.52 -12.14 4.16
C ILE A 33 7.26 -13.39 3.32
N LEU A 34 6.10 -13.47 2.65
CA LEU A 34 5.78 -14.59 1.76
C LEU A 34 6.73 -14.66 0.55
N SER A 35 7.15 -13.52 0.00
CA SER A 35 8.13 -13.48 -1.09
C SER A 35 9.50 -13.97 -0.62
N TRP A 36 9.94 -13.53 0.56
CA TRP A 36 11.20 -14.00 1.16
C TRP A 36 11.18 -15.52 1.43
N ASP A 37 10.09 -16.03 2.02
CA ASP A 37 9.94 -17.46 2.30
C ASP A 37 9.97 -18.28 1.00
N GLN A 38 9.39 -17.75 -0.09
CA GLN A 38 9.35 -18.40 -1.40
C GLN A 38 10.75 -18.71 -1.94
N GLU A 39 11.71 -17.84 -1.65
CA GLU A 39 13.08 -17.96 -2.15
C GLU A 39 14.01 -18.74 -1.22
N THR A 40 13.62 -18.96 0.04
CA THR A 40 14.53 -19.45 1.08
C THR A 40 14.11 -20.79 1.68
N HIS A 41 12.85 -20.94 2.04
CA HIS A 41 12.37 -22.07 2.84
C HIS A 41 11.21 -22.83 2.22
N MET A 42 10.47 -22.21 1.29
CA MET A 42 9.28 -22.82 0.70
C MET A 42 9.63 -24.11 -0.06
N PRO A 43 8.88 -25.21 0.15
CA PRO A 43 9.05 -26.43 -0.63
C PRO A 43 8.68 -26.20 -2.10
N SER A 44 9.31 -26.93 -3.01
CA SER A 44 9.14 -26.77 -4.46
C SER A 44 7.70 -26.95 -4.96
N SER A 45 6.88 -27.74 -4.26
CA SER A 45 5.46 -27.94 -4.56
C SER A 45 4.54 -26.78 -4.15
N GLY A 46 5.02 -25.84 -3.32
CA GLY A 46 4.21 -24.73 -2.78
C GLY A 46 3.97 -23.57 -3.74
N GLY A 47 4.55 -23.62 -4.94
CA GLY A 47 4.61 -22.50 -5.87
C GLY A 47 3.28 -21.92 -6.34
N GLY A 48 2.36 -22.78 -6.77
CA GLY A 48 1.07 -22.33 -7.32
C GLY A 48 0.27 -21.55 -6.28
N VAL A 49 0.08 -22.13 -5.11
CA VAL A 49 -0.66 -21.50 -4.00
C VAL A 49 0.06 -20.25 -3.49
N ARG A 50 1.40 -20.22 -3.47
CA ARG A 50 2.17 -19.02 -3.13
C ARG A 50 1.90 -17.88 -4.10
N ALA A 51 1.87 -18.17 -5.40
CA ALA A 51 1.58 -17.17 -6.41
C ALA A 51 0.18 -16.60 -6.25
N GLU A 52 -0.84 -17.46 -6.10
CA GLU A 52 -2.23 -17.04 -5.84
C GLU A 52 -2.34 -16.16 -4.59
N ALA A 53 -1.69 -16.55 -3.48
CA ALA A 53 -1.71 -15.77 -2.25
C ALA A 53 -1.07 -14.39 -2.41
N LEU A 54 0.06 -14.29 -3.11
CA LEU A 54 0.72 -13.02 -3.40
C LEU A 54 -0.12 -12.14 -4.34
N GLY A 55 -0.78 -12.74 -5.32
CA GLY A 55 -1.75 -12.07 -6.19
C GLY A 55 -2.89 -11.45 -5.42
N GLU A 56 -3.57 -12.25 -4.58
CA GLU A 56 -4.71 -11.79 -3.79
C GLU A 56 -4.32 -10.66 -2.83
N LEU A 57 -3.19 -10.78 -2.12
CA LEU A 57 -2.71 -9.74 -1.22
C LEU A 57 -2.37 -8.44 -1.97
N ALA A 58 -1.76 -8.54 -3.16
CA ALA A 58 -1.51 -7.39 -4.01
C ALA A 58 -2.82 -6.72 -4.45
N GLY A 59 -3.82 -7.50 -4.84
CA GLY A 59 -5.15 -7.00 -5.20
C GLY A 59 -5.80 -6.22 -4.06
N ILE A 60 -5.85 -6.81 -2.85
CA ILE A 60 -6.44 -6.17 -1.66
C ILE A 60 -5.68 -4.88 -1.30
N ALA A 61 -4.35 -4.90 -1.36
CA ALA A 61 -3.54 -3.71 -1.08
C ALA A 61 -3.81 -2.60 -2.11
N HIS A 62 -3.87 -2.95 -3.39
CA HIS A 62 -4.06 -2.00 -4.49
C HIS A 62 -5.46 -1.42 -4.49
N GLU A 63 -6.49 -2.25 -4.28
CA GLU A 63 -7.88 -1.80 -4.14
C GLU A 63 -8.03 -0.77 -3.02
N ARG A 64 -7.42 -1.04 -1.86
CA ARG A 64 -7.39 -0.08 -0.74
C ARG A 64 -6.64 1.20 -1.08
N ALA A 65 -5.52 1.08 -1.81
CA ALA A 65 -4.68 2.21 -2.19
C ALA A 65 -5.34 3.14 -3.23
N GLN A 66 -6.28 2.64 -4.04
CA GLN A 66 -7.02 3.45 -5.01
C GLN A 66 -8.40 3.90 -4.53
N HIS A 67 -8.89 3.35 -3.41
CA HIS A 67 -10.25 3.58 -2.94
C HIS A 67 -10.54 5.09 -2.77
N PRO A 68 -11.69 5.61 -3.24
CA PRO A 68 -12.00 7.05 -3.20
C PRO A 68 -11.90 7.68 -1.81
N SER A 69 -12.28 6.94 -0.76
CA SER A 69 -12.13 7.41 0.63
C SER A 69 -10.68 7.66 1.05
N GLY A 70 -9.70 7.05 0.38
CA GLY A 70 -8.28 7.38 0.53
C GLY A 70 -7.99 8.80 0.03
N GLY A 71 -8.51 9.16 -1.14
CA GLY A 71 -8.41 10.51 -1.70
C GLY A 71 -8.98 11.58 -0.77
N GLU A 72 -10.17 11.32 -0.19
CA GLU A 72 -10.82 12.20 0.80
C GLU A 72 -9.98 12.39 2.07
N ARG A 73 -9.41 11.29 2.60
CA ARG A 73 -8.52 11.33 3.77
C ARG A 73 -7.29 12.17 3.52
N ILE A 74 -6.69 12.03 2.34
CA ILE A 74 -5.52 12.81 1.95
C ILE A 74 -5.92 14.29 1.82
N GLY A 75 -7.08 14.61 1.24
CA GLY A 75 -7.57 15.99 1.14
C GLY A 75 -7.70 16.69 2.50
N ARG A 76 -8.33 16.02 3.48
CA ARG A 76 -8.41 16.55 4.85
C ARG A 76 -7.03 16.73 5.49
N ALA A 77 -6.10 15.81 5.22
CA ALA A 77 -4.73 15.93 5.73
C ALA A 77 -3.93 17.02 5.03
N GLU A 78 -4.20 17.35 3.76
CA GLU A 78 -3.60 18.47 3.02
C GLU A 78 -4.01 19.79 3.67
N GLU A 79 -5.30 19.97 3.98
CA GLU A 79 -5.81 21.15 4.69
C GLU A 79 -5.17 21.29 6.08
N ALA A 80 -5.11 20.19 6.84
CA ALA A 80 -4.48 20.18 8.16
C ALA A 80 -2.97 20.48 8.09
N ALA A 81 -2.27 19.94 7.09
CA ALA A 81 -0.86 20.21 6.87
C ALA A 81 -0.61 21.68 6.55
N GLU A 82 -1.45 22.29 5.72
CA GLU A 82 -1.35 23.70 5.38
C GLU A 82 -1.55 24.60 6.59
N ALA A 83 -2.61 24.36 7.38
CA ALA A 83 -2.93 25.12 8.58
C ALA A 83 -1.86 25.00 9.68
N SER A 84 -1.26 23.82 9.84
CA SER A 84 -0.21 23.60 10.86
C SER A 84 1.11 24.32 10.58
N GLY A 85 1.41 24.63 9.32
CA GLY A 85 2.72 25.15 8.90
C GLY A 85 3.88 24.16 9.02
N ASP A 86 3.65 22.89 9.38
CA ASP A 86 4.69 21.86 9.52
C ASP A 86 5.17 21.37 8.15
N ALA A 87 6.40 21.76 7.78
CA ALA A 87 7.02 21.37 6.52
C ALA A 87 7.16 19.84 6.35
N THR A 88 7.36 19.10 7.44
CA THR A 88 7.48 17.63 7.43
C THR A 88 6.13 17.01 7.11
N LEU A 89 5.07 17.49 7.75
CA LEU A 89 3.72 17.03 7.49
C LEU A 89 3.29 17.35 6.04
N LYS A 90 3.56 18.56 5.55
CA LYS A 90 3.31 18.95 4.15
C LYS A 90 4.03 18.02 3.17
N ALA A 91 5.30 17.70 3.43
CA ALA A 91 6.05 16.77 2.59
C ALA A 91 5.45 15.36 2.62
N MET A 92 5.12 14.83 3.80
CA MET A 92 4.50 13.50 3.95
C MET A 92 3.20 13.41 3.14
N VAL A 93 2.30 14.39 3.28
CA VAL A 93 1.01 14.36 2.58
C VAL A 93 1.18 14.49 1.07
N ARG A 94 2.13 15.30 0.59
CA ARG A 94 2.46 15.41 -0.84
C ARG A 94 2.92 14.06 -1.43
N GLU A 95 3.79 13.33 -0.75
CA GLU A 95 4.24 12.02 -1.25
C GLU A 95 3.08 11.02 -1.25
N VAL A 96 2.24 11.02 -0.22
CA VAL A 96 1.04 10.16 -0.16
C VAL A 96 0.06 10.48 -1.29
N ARG A 97 -0.15 11.77 -1.60
CA ARG A 97 -0.96 12.21 -2.75
C ARG A 97 -0.41 11.66 -4.06
N HIS A 98 0.89 11.80 -4.28
CA HIS A 98 1.55 11.31 -5.48
C HIS A 98 1.44 9.78 -5.61
N ASP A 99 1.59 9.02 -4.52
CA ASP A 99 1.43 7.57 -4.52
C ASP A 99 -0.01 7.14 -4.80
N TYR A 100 -0.99 7.86 -4.25
CA TYR A 100 -2.41 7.65 -4.56
C TYR A 100 -2.70 7.90 -6.05
N GLU A 101 -2.26 9.02 -6.62
CA GLU A 101 -2.46 9.29 -8.05
C GLU A 101 -1.77 8.28 -8.96
N ARG A 102 -0.63 7.73 -8.52
CA ARG A 102 0.06 6.66 -9.23
C ARG A 102 -0.71 5.34 -9.15
N SER A 103 -1.29 4.99 -8.00
CA SER A 103 -2.06 3.76 -7.84
C SER A 103 -3.28 3.73 -8.77
N LEU A 104 -3.96 4.88 -8.96
CA LEU A 104 -5.11 5.04 -9.86
C LEU A 104 -4.79 4.71 -11.34
N LYS A 105 -3.53 4.77 -11.75
CA LYS A 105 -3.12 4.53 -13.14
C LYS A 105 -3.01 3.04 -13.46
N ILE A 106 -3.05 2.17 -12.45
CA ILE A 106 -2.87 0.74 -12.59
C ILE A 106 -4.18 0.05 -12.15
N PRO A 107 -4.85 -0.71 -13.04
CA PRO A 107 -6.01 -1.50 -12.64
C PRO A 107 -5.65 -2.55 -11.59
N VAL A 108 -6.56 -2.83 -10.65
CA VAL A 108 -6.37 -3.88 -9.61
C VAL A 108 -6.05 -5.23 -10.24
N ASP A 109 -6.83 -5.64 -11.25
CA ASP A 109 -6.61 -6.92 -11.93
C ASP A 109 -5.19 -7.04 -12.50
N HIS A 110 -4.63 -5.93 -13.01
CA HIS A 110 -3.26 -5.91 -13.52
C HIS A 110 -2.22 -6.02 -12.40
N ALA A 111 -2.44 -5.37 -11.25
CA ALA A 111 -1.56 -5.48 -10.09
C ALA A 111 -1.58 -6.91 -9.51
N THR A 112 -2.75 -7.52 -9.40
CA THR A 112 -2.96 -8.91 -8.98
C THR A 112 -2.23 -9.86 -9.92
N GLU A 113 -2.52 -9.80 -11.23
CA GLU A 113 -1.91 -10.67 -12.23
C GLU A 113 -0.38 -10.52 -12.24
N SER A 114 0.13 -9.28 -12.17
CA SER A 114 1.57 -9.02 -12.14
C SER A 114 2.24 -9.68 -10.94
N ALA A 115 1.64 -9.62 -9.75
CA ALA A 115 2.17 -10.25 -8.55
C ALA A 115 2.20 -11.78 -8.66
N GLU A 116 1.14 -12.39 -9.19
CA GLU A 116 1.12 -13.84 -9.45
C GLU A 116 2.19 -14.26 -10.46
N VAL A 117 2.26 -13.54 -11.59
CA VAL A 117 3.21 -13.84 -12.68
C VAL A 117 4.64 -13.68 -12.19
N ASN A 118 4.94 -12.65 -11.39
CA ASN A 118 6.26 -12.46 -10.80
C ASN A 118 6.62 -13.65 -9.89
N SER A 119 5.70 -14.08 -9.02
CA SER A 119 5.92 -15.25 -8.15
C SER A 119 6.16 -16.53 -8.97
N LYS A 120 5.35 -16.80 -10.00
CA LYS A 120 5.53 -17.94 -10.92
C LYS A 120 6.87 -17.87 -11.65
N SER A 121 7.30 -16.68 -12.05
CA SER A 121 8.54 -16.45 -12.79
C SER A 121 9.78 -16.76 -11.96
N ILE A 122 9.79 -16.44 -10.66
CA ILE A 122 10.90 -16.80 -9.76
C ILE A 122 11.15 -18.31 -9.79
N GLN A 123 10.08 -19.10 -9.71
CA GLN A 123 10.21 -20.57 -9.74
C GLN A 123 10.66 -21.10 -11.09
N ALA A 124 10.13 -20.54 -12.19
CA ALA A 124 10.54 -20.91 -13.53
C ALA A 124 12.03 -20.62 -13.75
N TRP A 125 12.50 -19.46 -13.29
CA TRP A 125 13.91 -19.07 -13.37
C TRP A 125 14.81 -19.97 -12.53
N GLN A 126 14.41 -20.30 -11.30
CA GLN A 126 15.18 -21.22 -10.44
C GLN A 126 15.43 -22.56 -11.14
N LYS A 127 14.40 -23.15 -11.76
CA LYS A 127 14.51 -24.40 -12.53
C LYS A 127 15.33 -24.26 -13.80
N ALA A 128 15.22 -23.13 -14.50
CA ALA A 128 15.93 -22.91 -15.76
C ALA A 128 17.43 -22.62 -15.58
N ARG A 129 17.83 -22.19 -14.39
CA ARG A 129 19.22 -21.90 -14.04
C ARG A 129 20.03 -23.15 -13.67
N GLU A 130 19.36 -24.19 -13.16
CA GLU A 130 19.97 -25.49 -12.83
C GLU A 130 20.37 -26.28 -14.09
#